data_AF-A0A3L7NS28-F1
#
_entry.id   AF-A0A3L7NS28-F1
#
_cell.length_a   1.000
_cell.length_b   1.000
_cell.length_c   1.000
_cell.angle_alpha   90.00
_cell.angle_beta   90.00
_cell.angle_gamma   90.00
#
_symmetry.space_group_name_H-M   'P 1'
#
loop_
_entity.id
_entity.type
_entity.pdbx_description
1 polymer ?
#
loop_
_entity_poly.entity_id
_entity_poly.type
_entity_poly.pdbx_seq_one_letter_code
_entity_poly.pdbx_strand_id
1 'polypeptide(L)'
;MLGLMPPVTMEDVKQAYLVKAMAMHPDRGGDPAAFLRLKKAHEDAKEFVEFKAGKIEWLASKIDAYSQQQEVATEAIERGGEIEMEEADWLRKSFGEDFGHVADKLVTVRLRGPRADDVFAILLGFRAESLKDLTTLDLAGGSLTDEGLLQLKELKSLRTLDLRGTAVGKLGAEVPKWFEHLEFLGLPKGSVGMLGRLGMPRRLKLIVGDSPPS
;
A
#
# COMPACT_ATOMS: atom_id res chain seq x y z
N MET A 1 -29.68 -7.67 -24.54
CA MET A 1 -28.88 -7.06 -23.46
C MET A 1 -29.73 -6.95 -22.19
N LEU A 2 -29.19 -7.27 -21.02
CA LEU A 2 -29.93 -7.28 -19.74
C LEU A 2 -30.23 -5.88 -19.17
N GLY A 3 -29.59 -4.81 -19.67
CA GLY A 3 -29.93 -3.42 -19.35
C GLY A 3 -29.37 -2.89 -18.02
N LEU A 4 -28.30 -3.48 -17.51
CA LEU A 4 -27.73 -3.13 -16.20
C LEU A 4 -26.56 -2.13 -16.37
N MET A 5 -26.57 -1.04 -15.59
CA MET A 5 -25.48 -0.06 -15.52
C MET A 5 -24.61 -0.31 -14.28
N PRO A 6 -23.26 -0.22 -14.36
CA PRO A 6 -22.37 -0.45 -13.23
C PRO A 6 -22.66 0.44 -12.02
N PRO A 7 -22.46 -0.05 -10.77
CA PRO A 7 -22.02 -1.41 -10.42
C PRO A 7 -23.17 -2.45 -10.45
N VAL A 8 -22.91 -3.65 -10.98
CA VAL A 8 -23.88 -4.76 -11.15
C VAL A 8 -23.34 -6.00 -10.45
N THR A 9 -24.15 -6.65 -9.60
CA THR A 9 -23.77 -7.83 -8.82
C THR A 9 -24.23 -9.15 -9.44
N MET A 10 -23.72 -10.29 -8.94
CA MET A 10 -24.20 -11.60 -9.39
C MET A 10 -25.66 -11.88 -9.03
N GLU A 11 -26.16 -11.26 -7.95
CA GLU A 11 -27.56 -11.41 -7.54
C GLU A 11 -28.48 -10.65 -8.50
N ASP A 12 -28.09 -9.46 -8.95
CA ASP A 12 -28.82 -8.67 -9.96
C ASP A 12 -28.94 -9.43 -11.29
N VAL A 13 -27.86 -10.10 -11.72
CA VAL A 13 -27.85 -10.93 -12.94
C VAL A 13 -28.80 -12.13 -12.80
N LYS A 14 -28.79 -12.80 -11.65
CA LYS A 14 -29.69 -13.94 -11.37
C LYS A 14 -31.15 -13.51 -11.33
N GLN A 15 -31.48 -12.43 -10.63
CA GLN A 15 -32.86 -11.94 -10.52
C GLN A 15 -33.39 -11.46 -11.87
N ALA A 16 -32.59 -10.71 -12.65
CA ALA A 16 -32.97 -10.29 -13.99
C ALA A 16 -33.19 -11.46 -14.96
N TYR A 17 -32.39 -12.53 -14.82
CA TYR A 17 -32.58 -13.76 -15.58
C TYR A 17 -33.86 -14.50 -15.18
N LEU A 18 -34.10 -14.70 -13.87
CA LEU A 18 -35.29 -15.40 -13.36
C LEU A 18 -36.58 -14.73 -13.82
N VAL A 19 -36.69 -13.40 -13.70
CA VAL A 19 -37.87 -12.64 -14.13
C VAL A 19 -38.16 -12.86 -15.61
N LYS A 20 -37.12 -12.80 -16.46
CA LYS A 20 -37.28 -12.97 -17.92
C LYS A 20 -37.52 -14.42 -18.32
N ALA A 21 -36.92 -15.38 -17.63
CA ALA A 21 -37.06 -16.81 -17.91
C ALA A 21 -38.46 -17.31 -17.55
N MET A 22 -39.04 -16.84 -16.45
CA MET A 22 -40.42 -17.16 -16.04
C MET A 22 -41.48 -16.62 -17.02
N ALA A 23 -41.21 -15.50 -17.67
CA ALA A 23 -42.09 -14.89 -18.66
C ALA A 23 -42.02 -15.59 -20.04
N MET A 24 -40.94 -16.30 -20.34
CA MET A 24 -40.63 -16.84 -21.67
C MET A 24 -40.56 -18.38 -21.72
N HIS A 25 -40.97 -19.07 -20.66
CA HIS A 25 -40.81 -20.53 -20.54
C HIS A 25 -41.63 -21.31 -21.61
N PRO A 26 -41.06 -22.34 -22.27
CA PRO A 26 -41.71 -23.08 -23.36
C PRO A 26 -43.03 -23.76 -22.97
N ASP A 27 -43.13 -24.29 -21.75
CA ASP A 27 -44.35 -24.91 -21.20
C ASP A 27 -45.52 -23.93 -21.02
N ARG A 28 -45.30 -22.64 -21.28
CA ARG A 28 -46.31 -21.56 -21.30
C ARG A 28 -46.53 -20.97 -22.69
N GLY A 29 -46.03 -21.62 -23.75
CA GLY A 29 -46.16 -21.18 -25.13
C GLY A 29 -45.08 -20.19 -25.59
N GLY A 30 -43.96 -20.08 -24.87
CA GLY A 30 -42.85 -19.18 -25.21
C GLY A 30 -41.99 -19.68 -26.37
N ASP A 31 -41.37 -18.74 -27.11
CA ASP A 31 -40.46 -19.03 -28.22
C ASP A 31 -39.15 -19.72 -27.73
N PRO A 32 -38.88 -20.98 -28.12
CA PRO A 32 -37.66 -21.69 -27.74
C PRO A 32 -36.37 -20.96 -28.17
N ALA A 33 -36.39 -20.24 -29.29
CA ALA A 33 -35.22 -19.49 -29.76
C ALA A 33 -34.96 -18.26 -28.88
N ALA A 34 -36.02 -17.59 -28.42
CA ALA A 34 -35.89 -16.48 -27.48
C ALA A 34 -35.40 -16.95 -26.10
N PHE A 35 -35.84 -18.13 -25.63
CA PHE A 35 -35.35 -18.72 -24.38
C PHE A 35 -33.85 -19.07 -24.43
N LEU A 36 -33.38 -19.63 -25.55
CA LEU A 36 -31.95 -19.89 -25.77
C LEU A 36 -31.10 -18.61 -25.79
N ARG A 37 -31.59 -17.53 -26.41
CA ARG A 37 -30.91 -16.22 -26.39
C ARG A 37 -30.83 -15.64 -24.99
N LEU A 38 -31.86 -15.82 -24.17
CA LEU A 38 -31.87 -15.38 -22.78
C LEU A 38 -30.85 -16.15 -21.94
N LYS A 39 -30.75 -17.48 -22.12
CA LYS A 39 -29.75 -18.31 -21.43
C LYS A 39 -28.33 -17.88 -21.78
N LYS A 40 -28.04 -17.67 -23.07
CA LYS A 40 -26.74 -17.16 -23.52
C LYS A 40 -26.43 -15.78 -22.92
N ALA A 41 -27.39 -14.86 -22.92
CA ALA A 41 -27.21 -13.53 -22.34
C ALA A 41 -26.96 -13.56 -20.83
N HIS A 42 -27.45 -14.58 -20.12
CA HIS A 42 -27.17 -14.80 -18.69
C HIS A 42 -25.76 -15.37 -18.46
N GLU A 43 -25.31 -16.32 -19.29
CA GLU A 43 -23.92 -16.83 -19.26
C GLU A 43 -22.92 -15.71 -19.54
N ASP A 44 -23.12 -14.93 -20.61
CA ASP A 44 -22.27 -13.78 -20.95
C ASP A 44 -22.22 -12.73 -19.83
N ALA A 45 -23.37 -12.48 -19.18
CA ALA A 45 -23.45 -11.54 -18.06
C ALA A 45 -22.78 -12.08 -16.79
N LYS A 46 -22.85 -13.38 -16.54
CA LYS A 46 -22.17 -14.04 -15.42
C LYS A 46 -20.65 -13.97 -15.59
N GLU A 47 -20.12 -14.32 -16.76
CA GLU A 47 -18.69 -14.19 -17.06
C GLU A 47 -18.21 -12.74 -16.94
N PHE A 48 -19.00 -11.80 -17.45
CA PHE A 48 -18.68 -10.37 -17.33
C PHE A 48 -18.65 -9.90 -15.88
N VAL A 49 -19.62 -10.29 -15.06
CA VAL A 49 -19.67 -9.91 -13.64
C VAL A 49 -18.59 -10.62 -12.84
N GLU A 50 -18.27 -11.89 -13.08
CA GLU A 50 -17.15 -12.57 -12.41
C GLU A 50 -15.81 -11.90 -12.75
N PHE A 51 -15.57 -11.59 -14.03
CA PHE A 51 -14.37 -10.86 -14.45
C PHE A 51 -14.31 -9.44 -13.87
N LYS A 52 -15.43 -8.71 -13.87
CA LYS A 52 -15.52 -7.36 -13.28
C LYS A 52 -15.43 -7.39 -11.76
N ALA A 53 -15.98 -8.39 -11.09
CA ALA A 53 -15.92 -8.56 -9.64
C ALA A 53 -14.47 -8.75 -9.20
N GLY A 54 -13.69 -9.60 -9.88
CA GLY A 54 -12.26 -9.72 -9.62
C GLY A 54 -11.49 -8.39 -9.81
N LYS A 55 -11.86 -7.59 -10.81
CA LYS A 55 -11.32 -6.23 -10.98
C LYS A 55 -11.78 -5.25 -9.90
N ILE A 56 -13.02 -5.34 -9.43
CA ILE A 56 -13.59 -4.48 -8.37
C ILE A 56 -12.97 -4.83 -7.02
N GLU A 57 -12.82 -6.11 -6.67
CA GLU A 57 -12.13 -6.56 -5.46
C GLU A 57 -10.67 -6.11 -5.45
N TRP A 58 -9.99 -6.28 -6.59
CA TRP A 58 -8.63 -5.77 -6.75
C TRP A 58 -8.58 -4.24 -6.60
N LEU A 59 -9.52 -3.51 -7.21
CA LEU A 59 -9.58 -2.05 -7.14
C LEU A 59 -9.90 -1.58 -5.71
N ALA A 60 -10.80 -2.26 -5.00
CA ALA A 60 -11.11 -1.99 -3.59
C ALA A 60 -9.86 -2.15 -2.73
N SER A 61 -9.11 -3.24 -2.91
CA SER A 61 -7.82 -3.43 -2.23
C SER A 61 -6.81 -2.32 -2.55
N LYS A 62 -6.79 -1.80 -3.79
CA LYS A 62 -5.95 -0.65 -4.15
C LYS A 62 -6.40 0.65 -3.52
N ILE A 63 -7.70 0.90 -3.46
CA ILE A 63 -8.27 2.06 -2.78
C ILE A 63 -7.95 2.02 -1.28
N ASP A 64 -8.08 0.86 -0.63
CA ASP A 64 -7.74 0.68 0.77
C ASP A 64 -6.25 0.96 1.03
N ALA A 65 -5.37 0.38 0.21
CA ALA A 65 -3.93 0.62 0.31
C ALA A 65 -3.58 2.09 0.08
N TYR A 66 -4.18 2.73 -0.93
CA TYR A 66 -4.02 4.14 -1.21
C TYR A 66 -4.49 5.00 -0.02
N SER A 67 -5.66 4.72 0.56
CA SER A 67 -6.16 5.43 1.74
C SER A 67 -5.21 5.33 2.92
N GLN A 68 -4.65 4.14 3.17
CA GLN A 68 -3.68 3.91 4.23
C GLN A 68 -2.35 4.66 3.99
N GLN A 69 -1.89 4.74 2.74
CA GLN A 69 -0.73 5.56 2.37
C GLN A 69 -1.02 7.04 2.55
N GLN A 70 -2.22 7.51 2.19
CA GLN A 70 -2.62 8.91 2.37
C GLN A 70 -2.68 9.32 3.84
N GLU A 71 -3.07 8.43 4.75
CA GLU A 71 -3.02 8.69 6.19
C GLU A 71 -1.58 8.95 6.66
N VAL A 72 -0.62 8.11 6.24
CA VAL A 72 0.80 8.31 6.53
C VAL A 72 1.33 9.59 5.90
N ALA A 73 0.98 9.86 4.64
CA ALA A 73 1.42 11.03 3.91
C ALA A 73 0.91 12.33 4.55
N THR A 74 -0.38 12.34 4.91
CA THR A 74 -1.03 13.48 5.57
C THR A 74 -0.37 13.74 6.93
N GLU A 75 -0.22 12.70 7.76
CA GLU A 75 0.43 12.84 9.08
C GLU A 75 1.87 13.35 8.94
N ALA A 76 2.63 12.84 7.97
CA ALA A 76 3.99 13.30 7.72
C ALA A 76 4.02 14.80 7.37
N ILE A 77 3.15 15.24 6.45
CA ILE A 77 3.05 16.64 6.01
C ILE A 77 2.59 17.55 7.16
N GLU A 78 1.58 17.16 7.94
CA GLU A 78 1.08 17.92 9.09
C GLU A 78 2.13 18.08 10.18
N ARG A 79 3.01 17.09 10.33
CA ARG A 79 4.17 17.17 11.22
C ARG A 79 5.30 18.04 10.66
N GLY A 80 5.21 18.51 9.42
CA GLY A 80 6.21 19.35 8.73
C GLY A 80 7.25 18.56 7.95
N GLY A 81 6.93 17.30 7.62
CA GLY A 81 7.74 16.45 6.77
C GLY A 81 7.40 16.58 5.28
N GLU A 82 8.08 15.75 4.50
CA GLU A 82 7.97 15.66 3.05
C GLU A 82 7.74 14.20 2.63
N ILE A 83 7.04 14.02 1.51
CA ILE A 83 6.77 12.70 0.94
C ILE A 83 7.03 12.71 -0.56
N GLU A 84 7.22 11.53 -1.12
CA GLU A 84 7.29 11.30 -2.57
C GLU A 84 6.40 10.12 -2.94
N MET A 85 5.54 10.33 -3.92
CA MET A 85 4.70 9.30 -4.51
C MET A 85 5.23 8.98 -5.91
N GLU A 86 5.39 7.70 -6.23
CA GLU A 86 5.71 7.23 -7.56
C GLU A 86 4.41 6.95 -8.33
N GLU A 87 4.25 7.56 -9.51
CA GLU A 87 3.06 7.41 -10.34
C GLU A 87 3.03 6.05 -11.07
N ALA A 88 1.88 5.40 -11.08
CA ALA A 88 1.65 4.18 -11.85
C ALA A 88 0.91 4.47 -13.16
N ASP A 89 1.66 4.90 -14.18
CA ASP A 89 1.17 5.35 -15.51
C ASP A 89 0.13 4.43 -16.19
N TRP A 90 0.19 3.12 -15.92
CA TRP A 90 -0.67 2.15 -16.59
C TRP A 90 -2.13 2.23 -16.12
N LEU A 91 -2.40 2.71 -14.91
CA LEU A 91 -3.78 2.84 -14.41
C LEU A 91 -4.50 3.99 -15.08
N ARG A 92 -3.84 5.14 -15.21
CA ARG A 92 -4.39 6.32 -15.91
C ARG A 92 -4.82 5.96 -17.32
N LYS A 93 -3.97 5.21 -18.03
CA LYS A 93 -4.25 4.71 -19.39
C LYS A 93 -5.44 3.74 -19.45
N SER A 94 -5.74 3.04 -18.36
CA SER A 94 -6.74 1.97 -18.31
C SER A 94 -8.08 2.41 -17.70
N PHE A 95 -8.08 3.40 -16.80
CA PHE A 95 -9.22 3.77 -15.96
C PHE A 95 -9.50 5.29 -15.90
N GLY A 96 -8.71 6.13 -16.60
CA GLY A 96 -8.85 7.59 -16.61
C GLY A 96 -8.05 8.29 -15.51
N GLU A 97 -7.99 9.63 -15.55
CA GLU A 97 -7.20 10.42 -14.59
C GLU A 97 -7.74 10.32 -13.15
N ASP A 98 -9.07 10.35 -12.98
CA ASP A 98 -9.72 10.33 -11.66
C ASP A 98 -9.35 9.09 -10.81
N PHE A 99 -9.08 7.96 -11.47
CA PHE A 99 -8.70 6.70 -10.83
C PHE A 99 -7.21 6.37 -11.02
N GLY A 100 -6.44 7.23 -11.67
CA GLY A 100 -5.02 7.01 -11.89
C GLY A 100 -4.22 6.91 -10.60
N HIS A 101 -4.57 7.79 -9.65
CA HIS A 101 -3.81 8.03 -8.43
C HIS A 101 -3.91 6.91 -7.40
N VAL A 102 -4.94 6.04 -7.47
CA VAL A 102 -5.10 4.95 -6.48
C VAL A 102 -4.04 3.85 -6.63
N ALA A 103 -3.22 3.93 -7.69
CA ALA A 103 -2.09 3.05 -7.88
C ALA A 103 -0.74 3.74 -7.63
N ASP A 104 -0.75 5.03 -7.30
CA ASP A 104 0.45 5.73 -6.89
C ASP A 104 0.98 5.11 -5.59
N LYS A 105 2.30 5.14 -5.44
CA LYS A 105 2.98 4.42 -4.37
C LYS A 105 3.79 5.38 -3.52
N LEU A 106 3.57 5.38 -2.22
CA LEU A 106 4.41 6.11 -1.28
C LEU A 106 5.81 5.46 -1.22
N VAL A 107 6.80 6.13 -1.80
CA VAL A 107 8.18 5.61 -1.92
C VAL A 107 9.16 6.27 -0.97
N THR A 108 8.89 7.51 -0.57
CA THR A 108 9.73 8.28 0.36
C THR A 108 8.89 8.95 1.42
N VAL A 109 9.36 8.87 2.68
CA VAL A 109 8.88 9.68 3.80
C VAL A 109 10.10 10.32 4.47
N ARG A 110 10.10 11.65 4.59
CA ARG A 110 11.09 12.41 5.37
C ARG A 110 10.37 13.21 6.42
N LEU A 111 10.65 12.93 7.69
CA LEU A 111 10.17 13.73 8.80
C LEU A 111 11.34 13.97 9.74
N ARG A 112 11.97 15.14 9.64
CA ARG A 112 13.13 15.48 10.47
C ARG A 112 12.72 16.29 11.69
N GLY A 113 13.53 16.17 12.74
CA GLY A 113 13.31 16.88 13.99
C GLY A 113 12.32 16.18 14.94
N PRO A 114 12.01 16.79 16.10
CA PRO A 114 11.49 16.09 17.27
C PRO A 114 10.11 15.41 17.07
N ARG A 115 9.37 15.79 16.01
CA ARG A 115 8.07 15.22 15.65
C ARG A 115 8.17 13.85 14.97
N ALA A 116 9.36 13.40 14.58
CA ALA A 116 9.62 12.00 14.28
C ALA A 116 9.81 11.22 15.58
N ASP A 117 8.68 10.90 16.20
CA ASP A 117 8.57 10.22 17.49
C ASP A 117 8.06 8.78 17.33
N ASP A 118 7.94 8.06 18.44
CA ASP A 118 7.41 6.70 18.45
C ASP A 118 5.96 6.61 17.97
N VAL A 119 5.17 7.67 18.14
CA VAL A 119 3.78 7.72 17.66
C VAL A 119 3.74 7.65 16.14
N PHE A 120 4.59 8.43 15.47
CA PHE A 120 4.74 8.37 14.03
C PHE A 120 5.24 6.98 13.56
N ALA A 121 6.18 6.38 14.28
CA ALA A 121 6.66 5.03 13.96
C ALA A 121 5.59 3.94 14.17
N ILE A 122 4.72 4.08 15.18
CA ILE A 122 3.56 3.19 15.36
C ILE A 122 2.62 3.30 14.16
N LEU A 123 2.34 4.51 13.67
CA LEU A 123 1.52 4.69 12.47
C LEU A 123 2.14 3.99 11.26
N LEU A 124 3.44 4.16 11.04
CA LEU A 124 4.17 3.47 9.96
C LEU A 124 4.07 1.95 10.09
N GLY A 125 4.30 1.42 11.29
CA GLY A 125 4.18 -0.02 11.57
C GLY A 125 2.77 -0.56 11.35
N PHE A 126 1.75 0.18 11.81
CA PHE A 126 0.34 -0.19 11.65
C PHE A 126 -0.12 -0.16 10.19
N ARG A 127 0.56 0.59 9.32
CA ARG A 127 0.28 0.71 7.89
C ARG A 127 1.25 -0.09 7.01
N ALA A 128 2.15 -0.88 7.60
CA ALA A 128 3.25 -1.54 6.88
C ALA A 128 2.80 -2.41 5.69
N GLU A 129 1.63 -3.06 5.78
CA GLU A 129 1.08 -3.86 4.67
C GLU A 129 0.77 -3.06 3.41
N SER A 130 0.53 -1.76 3.54
CA SER A 130 0.27 -0.83 2.44
C SER A 130 1.51 -0.01 2.04
N LEU A 131 2.61 -0.10 2.80
CA LEU A 131 3.88 0.60 2.57
C LEU A 131 4.93 -0.29 1.91
N LYS A 132 4.50 -1.24 1.07
CA LYS A 132 5.39 -2.23 0.41
C LYS A 132 6.37 -1.64 -0.58
N ASP A 133 6.15 -0.41 -1.02
CA ASP A 133 7.01 0.31 -1.95
C ASP A 133 7.84 1.41 -1.26
N LEU A 134 7.73 1.57 0.07
CA LEU A 134 8.51 2.55 0.82
C LEU A 134 9.98 2.14 0.85
N THR A 135 10.83 2.89 0.15
CA THR A 135 12.27 2.62 0.02
C THR A 135 13.13 3.55 0.84
N THR A 136 12.64 4.76 1.12
CA THR A 136 13.38 5.79 1.86
C THR A 136 12.57 6.28 3.05
N LEU A 137 13.15 6.14 4.24
CA LEU A 137 12.62 6.65 5.49
C LEU A 137 13.69 7.47 6.21
N ASP A 138 13.49 8.78 6.30
CA ASP A 138 14.37 9.71 7.01
C ASP A 138 13.64 10.27 8.23
N LEU A 139 14.08 9.86 9.42
CA LEU A 139 13.55 10.28 10.72
C LEU A 139 14.63 11.00 11.55
N ALA A 140 15.63 11.58 10.87
CA ALA A 140 16.79 12.14 11.55
C ALA A 140 16.43 13.34 12.43
N GLY A 141 17.06 13.43 13.60
CA GLY A 141 16.76 14.45 14.62
C GLY A 141 15.44 14.22 15.35
N GLY A 142 14.79 13.07 15.13
CA GLY A 142 13.59 12.64 15.81
C GLY A 142 13.78 12.35 17.30
N SER A 143 12.66 12.21 18.01
CA SER A 143 12.64 11.70 19.39
C SER A 143 12.41 10.17 19.46
N LEU A 144 12.45 9.48 18.31
CA LEU A 144 12.31 8.04 18.16
C LEU A 144 13.25 7.24 19.09
N THR A 145 12.69 6.27 19.80
CA THR A 145 13.39 5.37 20.73
C THR A 145 13.57 3.96 20.15
N ASP A 146 14.12 3.05 20.95
CA ASP A 146 14.20 1.63 20.63
C ASP A 146 12.80 1.00 20.46
N GLU A 147 11.80 1.43 21.23
CA GLU A 147 10.41 1.00 21.13
C GLU A 147 9.75 1.42 19.82
N GLY A 148 9.96 2.67 19.38
CA GLY A 148 9.49 3.15 18.08
C GLY A 148 10.20 2.43 16.93
N LEU A 149 11.50 2.22 17.03
CA LEU A 149 12.29 1.50 16.02
C LEU A 149 11.76 0.07 15.79
N LEU A 150 11.28 -0.63 16.83
CA LEU A 150 10.69 -1.96 16.68
C LEU A 150 9.45 -1.97 15.77
N GLN A 151 8.70 -0.87 15.70
CA GLN A 151 7.50 -0.77 14.84
C GLN A 151 7.85 -0.78 13.35
N LEU A 152 9.08 -0.38 13.00
CA LEU A 152 9.51 -0.25 11.60
C LEU A 152 9.92 -1.59 10.97
N LYS A 153 9.96 -2.68 11.73
CA LYS A 153 10.45 -4.01 11.29
C LYS A 153 9.80 -4.51 10.02
N GLU A 154 8.51 -4.24 9.82
CA GLU A 154 7.73 -4.77 8.69
C GLU A 154 7.86 -3.95 7.41
N LEU A 155 8.61 -2.85 7.42
CA LEU A 155 8.93 -2.05 6.24
C LEU A 155 10.06 -2.70 5.41
N LYS A 156 9.82 -3.93 4.93
CA LYS A 156 10.86 -4.82 4.33
C LYS A 156 11.53 -4.28 3.06
N SER A 157 10.91 -3.30 2.41
CA SER A 157 11.40 -2.70 1.16
C SER A 157 12.37 -1.54 1.36
N LEU A 158 12.65 -1.16 2.62
CA LEU A 158 13.57 -0.06 2.91
C LEU A 158 14.98 -0.34 2.37
N ARG A 159 15.50 0.65 1.65
CA ARG A 159 16.88 0.75 1.17
C ARG A 159 17.66 1.80 1.92
N THR A 160 16.98 2.88 2.33
CA THR A 160 17.57 4.00 3.08
C THR A 160 16.77 4.22 4.35
N LEU A 161 17.45 4.09 5.49
CA LEU A 161 16.91 4.41 6.81
C LEU A 161 17.85 5.37 7.53
N ASP A 162 17.40 6.59 7.84
CA ASP A 162 18.19 7.57 8.60
C ASP A 162 17.56 7.86 9.96
N LEU A 163 18.27 7.48 11.01
CA LEU A 163 17.91 7.66 12.42
C LEU A 163 18.97 8.49 13.15
N ARG A 164 19.83 9.22 12.44
CA ARG A 164 20.87 10.05 13.10
C ARG A 164 20.22 11.09 14.00
N GLY A 165 20.81 11.30 15.18
CA GLY A 165 20.27 12.26 16.15
C GLY A 165 18.97 11.85 16.84
N THR A 166 18.53 10.58 16.73
CA THR A 166 17.40 10.05 17.53
C THR A 166 17.84 9.51 18.89
N ALA A 167 16.87 9.03 19.69
CA ALA A 167 17.09 8.35 20.96
C ALA A 167 17.27 6.83 20.83
N VAL A 168 17.43 6.31 19.60
CA VAL A 168 17.69 4.88 19.35
C VAL A 168 18.99 4.44 20.02
N GLY A 169 18.89 3.38 20.80
CA GLY A 169 19.96 2.77 21.57
C GLY A 169 20.60 1.59 20.85
N LYS A 170 20.77 0.49 21.59
CA LYS A 170 21.54 -0.68 21.11
C LYS A 170 20.79 -1.48 20.06
N LEU A 171 19.46 -1.31 19.93
CA LEU A 171 18.70 -1.96 18.85
C LEU A 171 19.13 -1.48 17.46
N GLY A 172 19.78 -0.31 17.35
CA GLY A 172 20.35 0.14 16.09
C GLY A 172 21.29 -0.88 15.42
N ALA A 173 21.96 -1.74 16.19
CA ALA A 173 22.83 -2.79 15.65
C ALA A 173 22.06 -3.97 15.01
N GLU A 174 20.77 -4.12 15.31
CA GLU A 174 19.91 -5.21 14.82
C GLU A 174 19.23 -4.88 13.49
N VAL A 175 19.12 -3.58 13.16
CA VAL A 175 18.49 -3.06 11.94
C VAL A 175 18.89 -3.82 10.66
N PRO A 176 20.18 -4.13 10.38
CA PRO A 176 20.57 -4.83 9.16
C PRO A 176 20.00 -6.26 9.02
N LYS A 177 19.53 -6.86 10.13
CA LYS A 177 18.91 -8.19 10.14
C LYS A 177 17.43 -8.13 9.75
N TRP A 178 16.79 -6.98 9.90
CA TRP A 178 15.36 -6.81 9.60
C TRP A 178 15.11 -6.42 8.14
N PHE A 179 16.07 -5.71 7.54
CA PHE A 179 15.96 -5.13 6.20
C PHE A 179 16.98 -5.77 5.25
N GLU A 180 16.53 -6.77 4.50
CA GLU A 180 17.37 -7.55 3.58
C GLU A 180 18.04 -6.66 2.51
N HIS A 181 17.33 -5.64 2.04
CA HIS A 181 17.76 -4.76 0.95
C HIS A 181 18.33 -3.42 1.40
N LEU A 182 18.62 -3.25 2.69
CA LEU A 182 19.13 -1.98 3.22
C LEU A 182 20.54 -1.69 2.68
N GLU A 183 20.69 -0.49 2.11
CA GLU A 183 21.92 0.02 1.48
C GLU A 183 22.50 1.18 2.28
N PHE A 184 21.66 1.98 2.93
CA PHE A 184 22.07 3.08 3.79
C PHE A 184 21.41 2.99 5.15
N LEU A 185 22.24 3.12 6.19
CA LEU A 185 21.79 3.21 7.57
C LEU A 185 22.49 4.37 8.30
N GLY A 186 21.72 5.38 8.68
CA GLY A 186 22.12 6.43 9.60
C GLY A 186 21.70 6.08 11.02
N LEU A 187 22.61 6.13 11.99
CA LEU A 187 22.31 5.85 13.40
C LEU A 187 22.85 6.95 14.33
N PRO A 188 22.24 7.16 15.51
CA PRO A 188 22.72 8.16 16.46
C PRO A 188 24.05 7.72 17.10
N LYS A 189 24.83 8.68 17.61
CA LYS A 189 26.08 8.38 18.33
C LYS A 189 25.81 7.43 19.50
N GLY A 190 26.68 6.42 19.67
CA GLY A 190 26.60 5.47 20.79
C GLY A 190 25.66 4.27 20.58
N SER A 191 24.80 4.27 19.56
CA SER A 191 23.90 3.15 19.24
C SER A 191 24.63 1.87 18.83
N VAL A 192 25.81 1.99 18.20
CA VAL A 192 26.60 0.85 17.71
C VAL A 192 28.08 1.02 18.07
N GLY A 193 28.60 0.08 18.87
CA GLY A 193 30.01 -0.03 19.23
C GLY A 193 30.89 -0.62 18.11
N MET A 194 32.21 -0.63 18.31
CA MET A 194 33.20 -1.05 17.30
C MET A 194 32.91 -2.45 16.71
N LEU A 195 32.59 -3.43 17.55
CA LEU A 195 32.28 -4.79 17.09
C LEU A 195 31.01 -4.85 16.25
N GLY A 196 29.97 -4.11 16.64
CA GLY A 196 28.73 -4.02 15.86
C GLY A 196 28.97 -3.43 14.48
N ARG A 197 29.85 -2.41 14.38
CA ARG A 197 30.25 -1.83 13.08
C ARG A 197 31.01 -2.82 12.20
N LEU A 198 31.88 -3.65 12.80
CA LEU A 198 32.63 -4.67 12.08
C LEU A 198 31.73 -5.80 11.54
N GLY A 199 30.64 -6.08 12.24
CA GLY A 199 29.63 -7.07 11.84
C GLY A 199 28.61 -6.58 10.80
N MET A 200 28.72 -5.33 10.34
CA MET A 200 27.78 -4.78 9.36
C MET A 200 27.93 -5.47 8.00
N PRO A 201 26.82 -5.74 7.28
CA PRO A 201 26.90 -6.28 5.93
C PRO A 201 27.69 -5.35 5.01
N ARG A 202 28.53 -5.92 4.12
CA ARG A 202 29.35 -5.14 3.19
C ARG A 202 28.55 -4.23 2.25
N ARG A 203 27.30 -4.59 1.95
CA ARG A 203 26.38 -3.79 1.12
C ARG A 203 25.92 -2.49 1.80
N LEU A 204 26.05 -2.43 3.13
CA LEU A 204 25.45 -1.39 3.94
C LEU A 204 26.43 -0.26 4.20
N LYS A 205 26.09 0.95 3.75
CA LYS A 205 26.75 2.18 4.13
C LYS A 205 26.21 2.64 5.49
N LEU A 206 27.00 2.44 6.54
CA LEU A 206 26.71 2.90 7.89
C LEU A 206 27.29 4.31 8.13
N ILE A 207 26.46 5.25 8.59
CA ILE A 207 26.89 6.53 9.15
C ILE A 207 26.40 6.63 10.60
N VAL A 208 27.30 6.96 11.52
CA VAL A 208 26.95 7.21 12.92
C VAL A 208 27.27 8.65 13.25
N GLY A 209 26.28 9.41 13.73
CA GLY A 209 26.47 10.84 13.99
C GLY A 209 25.22 11.57 14.44
N ASP A 210 25.33 12.89 14.41
CA ASP A 210 24.21 13.79 14.64
C ASP A 210 23.35 13.89 13.38
N SER A 211 22.14 14.43 13.53
CA SER A 211 21.26 14.67 12.40
C SER A 211 21.89 15.66 11.40
N PRO A 212 21.69 15.45 10.08
CA PRO A 212 22.08 16.45 9.09
C PRO A 212 21.34 17.78 9.34
N PRO A 213 21.91 18.93 8.92
CA PRO A 213 21.22 20.21 9.00
C PRO A 213 19.92 20.15 8.19
N SER A 214 18.90 20.81 8.72
CA SER A 214 17.57 20.97 8.13
C SER A 214 17.60 21.81 6.86
#